data_AF-A0A956UC50-F1
#
_entry.id   AF-A0A956UC50-F1
#
_cell.length_a   1.000
_cell.length_b   1.000
_cell.length_c   1.000
_cell.angle_alpha   90.00
_cell.angle_beta   90.00
_cell.angle_gamma   90.00
#
_symmetry.space_group_name_H-M   'P 1'
#
loop_
_entity.id
_entity.type
_entity.pdbx_description
1 polymer ?
#
loop_
_entity_poly.entity_id
_entity_poly.type
_entity_poly.pdbx_seq_one_letter_code
_entity_poly.pdbx_strand_id
1 'polypeptide(L)'
;MSEETKLNDGNDVNDVNDVNEMDTPNPPVRFEIFPNELFATVNLHEVRQGEESFSCWSFVSEGLSRLGQRELAMLIRKQDDQSDNDYPTDVLGFFLTVRRYAMEQNVFMEGDITEFGESGFLDPKFKAIAYVRPLGLYGAENTDNLLNCILLSEEELEVARRFGLSRVVSLLGHKFN
;
A
#
# COMPACT_ATOMS: atom_id res chain seq x y z
N MET A 1 -13.26 22.76 72.48
CA MET A 1 -12.22 21.72 72.52
C MET A 1 -12.64 20.64 71.52
N SER A 2 -12.09 20.50 70.33
CA SER A 2 -10.93 21.13 69.68
C SER A 2 -11.11 21.00 68.17
N GLU A 3 -10.67 22.01 67.43
CA GLU A 3 -10.40 21.97 65.98
C GLU A 3 -9.19 21.09 65.68
N GLU A 4 -9.14 20.46 64.51
CA GLU A 4 -8.01 20.64 63.57
C GLU A 4 -8.34 20.15 62.14
N THR A 5 -7.72 20.83 61.19
CA THR A 5 -7.92 20.87 59.74
C THR A 5 -6.70 20.29 59.02
N LYS A 6 -6.86 19.70 57.81
CA LYS A 6 -6.03 19.85 56.58
C LYS A 6 -6.59 18.90 55.48
N LEU A 7 -7.04 19.38 54.29
CA LEU A 7 -6.28 19.80 53.08
C LEU A 7 -5.33 18.69 52.58
N ASN A 8 -5.17 18.34 51.30
CA ASN A 8 -5.80 18.58 49.98
C ASN A 8 -5.08 17.61 49.00
N ASP A 9 -5.53 17.57 47.74
CA ASP A 9 -4.85 17.13 46.50
C ASP A 9 -5.15 15.73 45.95
N GLY A 10 -5.70 15.75 44.73
CA GLY A 10 -5.81 14.60 43.83
C GLY A 10 -6.94 14.72 42.80
N ASN A 11 -6.96 15.82 42.03
CA ASN A 11 -7.75 15.96 40.80
C ASN A 11 -7.15 15.09 39.69
N ASP A 12 -8.03 14.52 38.85
CA ASP A 12 -7.76 13.99 37.49
C ASP A 12 -6.74 12.82 37.42
N VAL A 13 -6.86 11.80 36.58
CA VAL A 13 -6.91 11.85 35.11
C VAL A 13 -7.38 10.47 34.62
N ASN A 14 -8.43 10.46 33.79
CA ASN A 14 -8.74 9.59 32.62
C ASN A 14 -8.28 8.12 32.66
N ASP A 15 -9.14 7.10 32.59
CA ASP A 15 -10.05 6.82 31.45
C ASP A 15 -9.42 7.14 30.08
N VAL A 16 -8.26 6.52 29.78
CA VAL A 16 -7.75 6.38 28.41
C VAL A 16 -7.17 4.98 28.24
N ASN A 17 -8.04 4.00 28.02
CA ASN A 17 -7.67 2.79 27.27
C ASN A 17 -8.63 2.55 26.08
N ASP A 18 -9.29 3.62 25.61
CA ASP A 18 -9.72 3.72 24.22
C ASP A 18 -8.55 4.33 23.42
N VAL A 19 -7.50 3.53 23.21
CA VAL A 19 -6.84 3.63 21.92
C VAL A 19 -7.86 3.09 20.94
N ASN A 20 -8.66 3.99 20.35
CA ASN A 20 -9.39 3.71 19.13
C ASN A 20 -8.36 3.15 18.14
N GLU A 21 -8.29 1.83 18.01
CA GLU A 21 -7.97 1.21 16.74
C GLU A 21 -8.84 1.95 15.74
N MET A 22 -8.22 2.77 14.88
CA MET A 22 -8.95 3.42 13.80
C MET A 22 -9.51 2.28 12.96
N ASP A 23 -10.76 1.92 13.22
CA ASP A 23 -11.47 0.85 12.54
C ASP A 23 -11.47 1.21 11.06
N THR A 24 -10.58 0.56 10.31
CA THR A 24 -10.43 0.79 8.90
C THR A 24 -11.75 0.40 8.23
N PRO A 25 -12.27 1.22 7.30
CA PRO A 25 -13.55 0.92 6.67
C PRO A 25 -13.46 -0.34 5.79
N ASN A 26 -14.54 -1.13 5.74
CA ASN A 26 -14.59 -2.28 4.83
C ASN A 26 -14.50 -1.86 3.35
N PRO A 27 -13.73 -2.58 2.50
CA PRO A 27 -13.74 -2.38 1.06
C PRO A 27 -15.12 -2.70 0.41
N PRO A 28 -15.50 -2.05 -0.71
CA PRO A 28 -14.74 -1.03 -1.43
C PRO A 28 -14.77 0.32 -0.70
N VAL A 29 -13.61 0.94 -0.57
CA VAL A 29 -13.47 2.25 0.06
C VAL A 29 -12.55 3.16 -0.73
N ARG A 30 -12.89 4.45 -0.80
CA ARG A 30 -12.08 5.49 -1.44
C ARG A 30 -11.56 6.46 -0.39
N PHE A 31 -10.24 6.58 -0.31
CA PHE A 31 -9.53 7.52 0.55
C PHE A 31 -9.17 8.79 -0.21
N GLU A 32 -9.34 9.93 0.45
CA GLU A 32 -8.70 11.18 0.07
C GLU A 32 -7.34 11.26 0.76
N ILE A 33 -6.26 11.12 -0.02
CA ILE A 33 -4.88 11.12 0.48
C ILE A 33 -4.34 12.56 0.51
N PHE A 34 -4.70 13.36 -0.50
CA PHE A 34 -4.41 14.79 -0.54
C PHE A 34 -5.66 15.56 -0.99
N PRO A 35 -6.06 16.63 -0.29
CA PRO A 35 -7.33 17.31 -0.51
C PRO A 35 -7.61 17.63 -1.98
N ASN A 36 -8.70 17.09 -2.52
CA ASN A 36 -9.22 17.28 -3.87
C ASN A 36 -8.28 16.94 -5.02
N GLU A 37 -7.13 16.33 -4.74
CA GLU A 37 -6.07 16.12 -5.75
C GLU A 37 -5.63 14.67 -5.87
N LEU A 38 -5.49 13.95 -4.74
CA LEU A 38 -5.00 12.58 -4.74
C LEU A 38 -5.92 11.69 -3.91
N PHE A 39 -6.37 10.63 -4.54
CA PHE A 39 -7.22 9.63 -3.91
C PHE A 39 -6.65 8.23 -4.13
N ALA A 40 -7.14 7.28 -3.35
CA ALA A 40 -6.93 5.87 -3.63
C ALA A 40 -8.18 5.05 -3.34
N THR A 41 -8.47 4.10 -4.21
CA THR A 41 -9.54 3.12 -4.01
C THR A 41 -8.94 1.80 -3.56
N VAL A 42 -9.44 1.29 -2.44
CA VAL A 42 -9.15 -0.04 -1.92
C VAL A 42 -10.34 -0.93 -2.24
N ASN A 43 -10.10 -2.05 -2.93
CA ASN A 43 -11.10 -3.09 -3.18
C ASN A 43 -10.59 -4.42 -2.65
N LEU A 44 -11.51 -5.31 -2.27
CA LEU A 44 -11.23 -6.70 -1.94
C LEU A 44 -11.67 -7.58 -3.10
N HIS A 45 -10.78 -8.47 -3.53
CA HIS A 45 -11.02 -9.41 -4.64
C HIS A 45 -10.73 -10.83 -4.18
N GLU A 46 -11.52 -11.78 -4.67
CA GLU A 46 -11.16 -13.19 -4.65
C GLU A 46 -10.43 -13.52 -5.96
N VAL A 47 -9.18 -13.96 -5.87
CA VAL A 47 -8.37 -14.41 -7.00
C VAL A 47 -8.36 -15.93 -7.01
N ARG A 48 -8.58 -16.53 -8.19
CA ARG A 48 -8.50 -17.98 -8.38
C ARG A 48 -7.27 -18.34 -9.18
N GLN A 49 -6.49 -19.29 -8.66
CA GLN A 49 -5.33 -19.86 -9.32
C GLN A 49 -5.46 -21.39 -9.28
N GLY A 50 -5.86 -22.00 -10.40
CA GLY A 50 -6.18 -23.42 -10.44
C GLY A 50 -7.36 -23.77 -9.54
N GLU A 51 -7.17 -24.69 -8.60
CA GLU A 51 -8.16 -25.06 -7.57
C GLU A 51 -8.08 -24.19 -6.31
N GLU A 52 -7.00 -23.41 -6.16
CA GLU A 52 -6.83 -22.52 -5.01
C GLU A 52 -7.54 -21.18 -5.25
N SER A 53 -8.19 -20.66 -4.22
CA SER A 53 -8.61 -19.26 -4.18
C SER A 53 -8.01 -18.55 -2.98
N PHE A 54 -7.69 -17.27 -3.16
CA PHE A 54 -7.16 -16.43 -2.11
C PHE A 54 -7.66 -15.00 -2.28
N SER A 55 -7.77 -14.29 -1.16
CA SER A 55 -8.23 -12.91 -1.15
C SER A 55 -7.06 -11.93 -1.34
N CYS A 56 -7.30 -10.86 -2.09
CA CYS A 56 -6.34 -9.79 -2.31
C CYS A 56 -7.00 -8.43 -2.16
N TRP A 57 -6.29 -7.49 -1.53
CA TRP A 57 -6.62 -6.08 -1.62
C TRP A 57 -5.94 -5.45 -2.83
N SER A 58 -6.69 -4.71 -3.62
CA SER A 58 -6.13 -3.84 -4.65
C SER A 58 -6.16 -2.40 -4.16
N PHE A 59 -5.05 -1.68 -4.33
CA PHE A 59 -4.94 -0.25 -4.12
C PHE A 59 -4.73 0.41 -5.48
N VAL A 60 -5.58 1.37 -5.85
CA VAL A 60 -5.46 2.09 -7.13
C VAL A 60 -5.49 3.58 -6.86
N SER A 61 -4.46 4.32 -7.28
CA SER A 61 -4.43 5.77 -7.15
C SER A 61 -5.32 6.47 -8.18
N GLU A 62 -5.75 7.68 -7.85
CA GLU A 62 -6.42 8.59 -8.77
C GLU A 62 -5.91 10.01 -8.52
N GLY A 63 -5.36 10.65 -9.56
CA GLY A 63 -4.92 12.04 -9.56
C GLY A 63 -3.44 12.26 -9.86
N LEU A 64 -2.61 11.22 -9.79
CA LEU A 64 -1.18 11.32 -10.13
C LEU A 64 -0.96 11.73 -11.58
N SER A 65 -1.86 11.31 -12.48
CA SER A 65 -1.80 11.62 -13.91
C SER A 65 -1.86 13.09 -14.23
N ARG A 66 -2.49 13.91 -13.37
CA ARG A 66 -2.50 15.38 -13.50
C ARG A 66 -1.11 15.99 -13.32
N LEU A 67 -0.18 15.26 -12.70
CA LEU A 67 1.22 15.64 -12.49
C LEU A 67 2.16 14.97 -13.49
N GLY A 68 1.64 14.28 -14.51
CA GLY A 68 2.44 13.56 -15.51
C GLY A 68 2.90 12.16 -15.07
N GLN A 69 2.57 11.73 -13.86
CA GLN A 69 2.83 10.38 -13.36
C GLN A 69 1.65 9.46 -13.67
N ARG A 70 1.87 8.31 -14.32
CA ARG A 70 0.81 7.29 -14.48
C ARG A 70 0.27 6.88 -13.10
N GLU A 71 -1.03 6.62 -13.03
CA GLU A 71 -1.63 6.09 -11.81
C GLU A 71 -0.95 4.78 -11.41
N LEU A 72 -0.99 4.45 -10.13
CA LEU A 72 -0.33 3.26 -9.58
C LEU A 72 -1.36 2.28 -9.05
N ALA A 73 -1.15 1.00 -9.32
CA ALA A 73 -1.92 -0.11 -8.77
C ALA A 73 -1.01 -1.08 -8.01
N MET A 74 -1.45 -1.53 -6.84
CA MET A 74 -0.77 -2.56 -6.05
C MET A 74 -1.76 -3.63 -5.61
N LEU A 75 -1.36 -4.90 -5.70
CA LEU A 75 -2.11 -6.05 -5.18
C LEU A 75 -1.38 -6.60 -3.98
N ILE A 76 -2.10 -6.81 -2.88
CA ILE A 76 -1.56 -7.38 -1.65
C ILE A 76 -2.44 -8.56 -1.25
N ARG A 77 -1.83 -9.72 -1.11
CA ARG A 77 -2.52 -10.92 -0.63
C ARG A 77 -2.91 -10.73 0.83
N LYS A 78 -4.19 -10.94 1.10
CA LYS A 78 -4.76 -11.04 2.45
C LYS A 78 -4.39 -12.40 3.03
N GLN A 79 -3.89 -12.41 4.27
CA GLN A 79 -3.67 -13.64 5.03
C GLN A 79 -4.98 -14.14 5.64
N ASP A 80 -5.07 -15.44 5.91
CA ASP A 80 -6.31 -16.07 6.38
C ASP A 80 -6.75 -15.60 7.78
N ASP A 81 -5.81 -15.11 8.58
CA ASP A 81 -6.04 -14.56 9.92
C ASP A 81 -6.45 -13.08 9.92
N GLN A 82 -6.39 -12.42 8.76
CA GLN A 82 -6.75 -11.01 8.62
C GLN A 82 -8.25 -10.84 8.36
N SER A 83 -8.84 -9.80 8.93
CA SER A 83 -10.17 -9.31 8.61
C SER A 83 -10.16 -8.51 7.30
N ASP A 84 -11.32 -8.25 6.71
CA ASP A 84 -11.43 -7.60 5.40
C ASP A 84 -10.94 -6.13 5.42
N ASN A 85 -10.93 -5.50 6.59
CA ASN A 85 -10.44 -4.15 6.81
C ASN A 85 -8.97 -4.07 7.29
N ASP A 86 -8.27 -5.19 7.51
CA ASP A 86 -6.84 -5.21 7.89
C ASP A 86 -5.87 -4.91 6.72
N TYR A 87 -6.31 -4.20 5.69
CA TYR A 87 -5.44 -3.85 4.57
C TYR A 87 -4.37 -2.83 4.99
N PRO A 88 -3.13 -2.94 4.47
CA PRO A 88 -2.04 -2.08 4.92
C PRO A 88 -2.15 -0.66 4.38
N THR A 89 -2.36 0.32 5.26
CA THR A 89 -2.54 1.74 4.91
C THR A 89 -1.24 2.44 4.50
N ASP A 90 -0.07 1.83 4.73
CA ASP A 90 1.24 2.32 4.27
C ASP A 90 1.29 2.56 2.75
N VAL A 91 0.47 1.83 1.97
CA VAL A 91 0.33 2.04 0.53
C VAL A 91 -0.21 3.43 0.20
N LEU A 92 -1.09 3.98 1.04
CA LEU A 92 -1.61 5.34 0.89
C LEU A 92 -0.49 6.37 1.07
N GLY A 93 0.37 6.16 2.06
CA GLY A 93 1.56 6.99 2.31
C GLY A 93 2.58 6.91 1.17
N PHE A 94 2.72 5.75 0.54
CA PHE A 94 3.55 5.59 -0.65
C PHE A 94 3.02 6.42 -1.83
N PHE A 95 1.71 6.42 -2.10
CA PHE A 95 1.15 7.28 -3.16
C PHE A 95 1.35 8.77 -2.89
N LEU A 96 1.27 9.21 -1.64
CA LEU A 96 1.61 10.59 -1.27
C LEU A 96 3.09 10.91 -1.55
N THR A 97 3.99 9.94 -1.32
CA THR A 97 5.42 10.06 -1.62
C THR A 97 5.64 10.20 -3.12
N VAL A 98 5.00 9.35 -3.93
CA VAL A 98 5.05 9.42 -5.40
C VAL A 98 4.54 10.77 -5.92
N ARG A 99 3.45 11.30 -5.35
CA ARG A 99 2.95 12.65 -5.69
C ARG A 99 4.02 13.71 -5.51
N ARG A 100 4.78 13.67 -4.41
CA ARG A 100 5.87 14.63 -4.16
C ARG A 100 6.96 14.57 -5.23
N TYR A 101 7.37 13.37 -5.63
CA TYR A 101 8.34 13.19 -6.72
C TYR A 101 7.79 13.71 -8.06
N ALA A 102 6.53 13.43 -8.37
CA ALA A 102 5.90 13.90 -9.60
C ALA A 102 5.82 15.44 -9.67
N MET A 103 5.60 16.13 -8.54
CA MET A 103 5.65 17.60 -8.47
C MET A 103 7.04 18.16 -8.82
N GLU A 104 8.09 17.39 -8.55
CA GLU A 104 9.49 17.72 -8.88
C GLU A 104 9.89 17.24 -10.29
N GLN A 105 8.90 16.82 -11.12
CA GLN A 105 9.10 16.21 -12.44
C GLN A 105 9.93 14.92 -12.43
N ASN A 106 10.01 14.26 -11.28
CA ASN A 106 10.60 12.94 -11.14
C ASN A 106 9.46 11.90 -11.18
N VAL A 107 9.25 11.32 -12.36
CA VAL A 107 8.16 10.36 -12.60
C VAL A 107 8.73 8.96 -12.83
N PHE A 108 8.01 7.96 -12.33
CA PHE A 108 8.31 6.54 -12.48
C PHE A 108 7.70 6.00 -13.77
N MET A 109 8.52 5.25 -14.50
CA MET A 109 8.21 4.63 -15.78
C MET A 109 8.20 3.11 -15.66
N GLU A 110 7.67 2.44 -16.69
CA GLU A 110 7.79 0.99 -16.80
C GLU A 110 9.27 0.58 -16.82
N GLY A 111 9.63 -0.40 -15.99
CA GLY A 111 10.99 -0.89 -15.85
C GLY A 111 11.75 -0.28 -14.67
N ASP A 112 11.26 0.82 -14.11
CA ASP A 112 11.89 1.45 -12.96
C ASP A 112 11.77 0.59 -11.70
N ILE A 113 12.67 0.87 -10.75
CA ILE A 113 12.71 0.22 -9.44
C ILE A 113 12.94 1.30 -8.37
N THR A 114 12.09 1.30 -7.36
CA THR A 114 12.28 2.10 -6.13
C THR A 114 12.75 1.17 -5.03
N GLU A 115 13.94 1.44 -4.46
CA GLU A 115 14.52 0.65 -3.38
C GLU A 115 14.23 1.29 -2.01
N PHE A 116 14.05 0.44 -1.01
CA PHE A 116 13.82 0.82 0.38
C PHE A 116 15.06 0.50 1.22
N GLY A 117 15.23 1.25 2.32
CA GLY A 117 16.29 0.98 3.29
C GLY A 117 16.03 -0.28 4.11
N GLU A 118 16.74 -0.40 5.24
CA GLU A 118 16.69 -1.60 6.08
C GLU A 118 15.26 -1.95 6.56
N SER A 119 14.40 -0.96 6.78
CA SER A 119 13.01 -1.15 7.21
C SER A 119 12.12 -1.82 6.15
N GLY A 120 12.51 -1.80 4.87
CA GLY A 120 11.66 -2.27 3.78
C GLY A 120 10.38 -1.45 3.61
N PHE A 121 9.36 -2.06 3.00
CA PHE A 121 8.03 -1.49 2.81
C PHE A 121 6.95 -2.56 3.06
N LEU A 122 5.97 -2.26 3.92
CA LEU A 122 4.96 -3.19 4.49
C LEU A 122 5.53 -4.30 5.39
N ASP A 123 6.61 -4.93 4.95
CA ASP A 123 7.33 -5.98 5.66
C ASP A 123 8.82 -5.79 5.38
N PRO A 124 9.72 -5.95 6.37
CA PRO A 124 11.16 -5.82 6.19
C PRO A 124 11.74 -6.66 5.04
N LYS A 125 11.07 -7.75 4.63
CA LYS A 125 11.49 -8.59 3.50
C LYS A 125 11.35 -7.91 2.14
N PHE A 126 10.44 -6.95 1.99
CA PHE A 126 10.22 -6.25 0.72
C PHE A 126 11.16 -5.05 0.62
N LYS A 127 12.14 -5.17 -0.27
CA LYS A 127 13.26 -4.23 -0.42
C LYS A 127 13.12 -3.31 -1.61
N ALA A 128 12.20 -3.60 -2.52
CA ALA A 128 11.91 -2.70 -3.63
C ALA A 128 10.47 -2.80 -4.13
N ILE A 129 10.05 -1.78 -4.86
CA ILE A 129 8.90 -1.80 -5.76
C ILE A 129 9.41 -1.70 -7.19
N ALA A 130 8.96 -2.61 -8.04
CA ALA A 130 9.16 -2.52 -9.48
C ALA A 130 7.88 -2.04 -10.18
N TYR A 131 8.04 -1.18 -11.18
CA TYR A 131 6.93 -0.61 -11.95
C TYR A 131 6.79 -1.33 -13.29
N VAL A 132 5.64 -1.96 -13.54
CA VAL A 132 5.39 -2.77 -14.74
C VAL A 132 4.08 -2.40 -15.41
N ARG A 133 3.87 -2.86 -16.65
CA ARG A 133 2.58 -2.66 -17.33
C ARG A 133 1.44 -3.33 -16.56
N PRO A 134 0.21 -2.80 -16.66
CA PRO A 134 -0.95 -3.43 -16.06
C PRO A 134 -1.19 -4.81 -16.63
N LEU A 135 -1.39 -5.77 -15.74
CA LEU A 135 -1.69 -7.16 -16.07
C LEU A 135 -3.19 -7.40 -16.32
N GLY A 136 -4.00 -6.34 -16.41
CA GLY A 136 -5.46 -6.44 -16.62
C GLY A 136 -6.26 -6.84 -15.37
N LEU A 137 -5.64 -6.84 -14.19
CA LEU A 137 -6.21 -7.42 -12.95
C LEU A 137 -7.15 -6.49 -12.15
N TYR A 138 -7.56 -5.34 -12.68
CA TYR A 138 -8.20 -4.29 -11.87
C TYR A 138 -9.55 -3.80 -12.40
N GLY A 139 -10.10 -4.43 -13.44
CA GLY A 139 -11.36 -3.97 -14.07
C GLY A 139 -11.28 -2.54 -14.63
N ALA A 140 -10.08 -1.96 -14.75
CA ALA A 140 -9.87 -0.62 -15.26
C ALA A 140 -9.98 -0.64 -16.80
N GLU A 141 -10.96 0.10 -17.33
CA GLU A 141 -11.21 0.21 -18.78
C GLU A 141 -10.07 0.92 -19.54
N ASN A 142 -9.15 1.58 -18.83
CA ASN A 142 -8.01 2.29 -19.41
C ASN A 142 -6.70 1.97 -18.67
N THR A 143 -6.02 0.91 -19.12
CA THR A 143 -4.72 0.47 -18.59
C THR A 143 -3.55 1.30 -19.10
N ASP A 144 -3.74 2.12 -20.15
CA ASP A 144 -2.63 2.89 -20.73
C ASP A 144 -2.09 3.95 -19.76
N ASN A 145 -2.89 4.38 -18.78
CA ASN A 145 -2.49 5.36 -17.76
C ASN A 145 -2.19 4.74 -16.38
N LEU A 146 -1.99 3.42 -16.28
CA LEU A 146 -1.76 2.72 -15.02
C LEU A 146 -0.41 1.99 -15.02
N LEU A 147 0.31 1.99 -13.91
CA LEU A 147 1.47 1.13 -13.66
C LEU A 147 1.17 0.20 -12.49
N ASN A 148 1.57 -1.06 -12.65
CA ASN A 148 1.52 -2.03 -11.57
C ASN A 148 2.79 -1.95 -10.74
N CYS A 149 2.63 -1.91 -9.42
CA CYS A 149 3.69 -1.95 -8.44
C CYS A 149 3.82 -3.38 -7.91
N ILE A 150 4.96 -4.02 -8.18
CA ILE A 150 5.29 -5.36 -7.67
C ILE A 150 6.31 -5.21 -6.55
N LEU A 151 5.99 -5.74 -5.36
CA LEU A 151 6.93 -5.83 -4.24
C LEU A 151 7.98 -6.89 -4.54
N LEU A 152 9.25 -6.54 -4.38
CA LEU A 152 10.38 -7.44 -4.56
C LEU A 152 11.08 -7.68 -3.23
N SER A 153 11.36 -8.94 -2.95
CA SER A 153 12.34 -9.33 -1.93
C SER A 153 13.78 -8.98 -2.34
N GLU A 154 14.72 -9.07 -1.40
CA GLU A 154 16.15 -8.88 -1.70
C GLU A 154 16.62 -9.84 -2.81
N GLU A 155 16.25 -11.11 -2.74
CA GLU A 155 16.63 -12.13 -3.72
C GLU A 155 16.07 -11.80 -5.13
N GLU A 156 14.82 -11.35 -5.20
CA GLU A 156 14.20 -10.95 -6.47
C GLU A 156 14.81 -9.66 -7.02
N LEU A 157 15.17 -8.71 -6.15
CA LEU A 157 15.88 -7.50 -6.53
C LEU A 157 17.28 -7.82 -7.09
N GLU A 158 18.02 -8.74 -6.48
CA GLU A 158 19.30 -9.20 -7.01
C GLU A 158 19.14 -9.85 -8.39
N VAL A 159 18.11 -10.65 -8.60
CA VAL A 159 17.79 -11.22 -9.91
C VAL A 159 17.43 -10.12 -10.92
N ALA A 160 16.63 -9.12 -10.53
CA ALA A 160 16.29 -7.98 -11.38
C ALA A 160 17.54 -7.21 -11.81
N ARG A 161 18.48 -6.95 -10.89
CA ARG A 161 19.76 -6.28 -11.18
C ARG A 161 20.63 -7.09 -12.14
N ARG A 162 20.66 -8.42 -12.01
CA ARG A 162 21.53 -9.30 -12.79
C ARG A 162 20.98 -9.67 -14.16
N PHE A 163 19.67 -9.85 -14.26
CA PHE A 163 19.01 -10.45 -15.44
C PHE A 163 17.89 -9.60 -16.02
N GLY A 164 17.61 -8.42 -15.45
CA GLY A 164 16.54 -7.52 -15.84
C GLY A 164 15.20 -7.87 -15.20
N LEU A 165 14.35 -6.85 -15.06
CA LEU A 165 13.03 -6.97 -14.43
C LEU A 165 12.09 -7.93 -15.17
N SER A 166 12.19 -8.03 -16.50
CA SER A 166 11.37 -8.95 -17.30
C SER A 166 11.56 -10.42 -16.89
N ARG A 167 12.77 -10.80 -16.46
CA ARG A 167 13.06 -12.15 -15.96
C ARG A 167 12.33 -12.41 -14.64
N VAL A 168 12.33 -11.44 -13.72
CA VAL A 168 11.61 -11.55 -12.44
C VAL A 168 10.11 -11.65 -12.66
N VAL A 169 9.54 -10.77 -13.50
CA VAL A 169 8.11 -10.82 -13.85
C VAL A 169 7.73 -12.15 -14.49
N SER A 170 8.60 -12.70 -15.36
CA SER A 170 8.37 -14.02 -15.96
C SER A 170 8.42 -15.16 -14.94
N LEU A 171 9.34 -15.11 -13.97
CA LEU A 171 9.45 -16.12 -12.92
C LEU A 171 8.28 -16.06 -11.94
N LEU A 172 7.84 -14.85 -11.57
CA LEU A 172 6.60 -14.64 -10.81
C LEU A 172 5.41 -15.19 -11.58
N GLY A 173 5.29 -14.86 -12.87
CA GLY A 173 4.24 -15.40 -13.73
C GLY A 173 4.26 -16.94 -13.83
N HIS A 174 5.42 -17.58 -13.81
CA HIS A 174 5.52 -19.05 -13.78
C HIS A 174 5.15 -19.64 -12.42
N LYS A 175 5.49 -18.98 -11.32
CA LYS A 175 5.15 -19.44 -9.96
C LYS A 175 3.66 -19.28 -9.65
N PHE A 176 3.02 -18.29 -10.27
CA PHE A 176 1.63 -17.91 -10.03
C PHE A 176 0.67 -18.20 -11.22
N ASN A 177 1.09 -19.03 -12.19
CA ASN A 177 0.21 -19.60 -13.25
C ASN A 177 -0.25 -21.01 -12.90
#